data_AF-R0D1C8-F1
#
_entry.id   AF-R0D1C8-F1
#
_cell.length_a   1.000
_cell.length_b   1.000
_cell.length_c   1.000
_cell.angle_alpha   90.00
_cell.angle_beta   90.00
_cell.angle_gamma   90.00
#
_symmetry.space_group_name_H-M   'P 1'
#
loop_
_entity.id
_entity.type
_entity.pdbx_description
1 polymer ?
#
loop_
_entity_poly.entity_id
_entity_poly.type
_entity_poly.pdbx_seq_one_letter_code
_entity_poly.pdbx_strand_id
1 'polypeptide(L)'
;MRFCGKSRITIRKNTLWEIKNYYPEEYAVGIEALSIIVEKLNIVLSEDEAGFIAIHIVNAEMGNFNSRGYDIVVMTKDIINIIQYHFQKDLDHRSFAFEELMVYIKHMLRRIITNQMHHGEDEEICALICTKFPAAYDCSAKIAKFILQQMKVQPNMEEIAYMTLNINRAMRDK
;
A
#
# COMPACT_ATOMS: atom_id res chain seq x y z
N MET A 1 16.48 16.40 -33.81
CA MET A 1 16.57 15.68 -32.53
C MET A 1 17.36 16.50 -31.52
N ARG A 2 16.69 17.23 -30.62
CA ARG A 2 17.35 17.94 -29.52
C ARG A 2 16.94 17.26 -28.21
N PHE A 3 17.90 16.57 -27.61
CA PHE A 3 17.84 16.14 -26.22
C PHE A 3 17.79 17.39 -25.33
N CYS A 4 16.68 17.58 -24.62
CA CYS A 4 16.52 18.66 -23.65
C CYS A 4 16.60 18.10 -22.22
N GLY A 5 17.59 18.58 -21.47
CA GLY A 5 17.49 18.82 -20.02
C GLY A 5 17.49 17.61 -19.09
N LYS A 6 18.67 17.10 -18.75
CA LYS A 6 18.88 16.29 -17.54
C LYS A 6 18.82 17.17 -16.29
N SER A 7 17.63 17.36 -15.72
CA SER A 7 17.46 17.56 -14.29
C SER A 7 16.81 16.29 -13.74
N ARG A 8 17.64 15.24 -13.63
CA ARG A 8 17.30 13.96 -13.03
C ARG A 8 16.93 14.18 -11.56
N ILE A 9 15.64 14.36 -11.26
CA ILE A 9 15.10 13.93 -9.97
C ILE A 9 15.19 12.41 -9.98
N THR A 10 16.37 11.91 -9.60
CA THR A 10 16.62 10.47 -9.44
C THR A 10 16.02 10.07 -8.11
N ILE A 11 14.70 9.87 -8.05
CA ILE A 11 14.10 8.99 -7.05
C ILE A 11 13.54 7.81 -7.83
N ARG A 12 14.44 6.97 -8.35
CA ARG A 12 14.02 5.71 -8.98
C ARG A 12 14.87 4.57 -8.45
N LYS A 13 14.25 3.79 -7.59
CA LYS A 13 14.48 2.35 -7.48
C LYS A 13 13.12 1.65 -7.47
N ASN A 14 12.77 1.09 -8.63
CA ASN A 14 11.95 -0.11 -8.82
C ASN A 14 10.67 -0.23 -7.96
N THR A 15 9.80 0.78 -7.97
CA THR A 15 8.43 0.70 -7.41
C THR A 15 7.35 0.55 -8.49
N LEU A 16 7.72 0.53 -9.77
CA LEU A 16 6.78 0.48 -10.89
C LEU A 16 5.95 -0.80 -10.88
N TRP A 17 6.57 -1.93 -10.53
CA TRP A 17 5.85 -3.20 -10.43
C TRP A 17 4.79 -3.12 -9.32
N GLU A 18 5.13 -2.57 -8.16
CA GLU A 18 4.21 -2.39 -7.05
C GLU A 18 3.08 -1.45 -7.42
N ILE A 19 3.37 -0.34 -8.11
CA ILE A 19 2.33 0.57 -8.58
C ILE A 19 1.39 -0.15 -9.56
N LYS A 20 1.94 -0.90 -10.54
CA LYS A 20 1.14 -1.68 -11.51
C LYS A 20 0.23 -2.71 -10.84
N ASN A 21 0.70 -3.39 -9.79
CA ASN A 21 -0.02 -4.51 -9.18
C ASN A 21 -0.86 -4.10 -7.96
N TYR A 22 -0.47 -3.06 -7.25
CA TYR A 22 -1.13 -2.61 -6.02
C TYR A 22 -2.01 -1.38 -6.23
N TYR A 23 -1.73 -0.56 -7.25
CA TYR A 23 -2.45 0.64 -7.61
C TYR A 23 -2.80 0.64 -9.12
N PRO A 24 -3.48 -0.42 -9.61
CA PRO A 24 -3.69 -0.63 -11.03
C PRO A 24 -4.58 0.46 -11.66
N GLU A 25 -5.54 1.01 -10.90
CA GLU A 25 -6.44 2.07 -11.37
C GLU A 25 -5.68 3.38 -11.55
N GLU A 26 -4.90 3.78 -10.55
CA GLU A 26 -4.09 5.00 -10.58
C GLU A 26 -2.99 4.90 -11.66
N TYR A 27 -2.44 3.70 -11.87
CA TYR A 27 -1.50 3.44 -12.96
C TYR A 27 -2.16 3.56 -14.34
N ALA A 28 -3.38 3.02 -14.51
CA ALA A 28 -4.12 3.13 -15.76
C ALA A 28 -4.41 4.59 -16.12
N VAL A 29 -4.79 5.41 -15.13
CA VAL A 29 -4.94 6.87 -15.31
C VAL A 29 -3.60 7.51 -15.70
N GLY A 30 -2.50 7.08 -15.09
CA GLY A 30 -1.15 7.52 -15.46
C GLY A 30 -0.81 7.23 -16.91
N ILE A 31 -1.14 6.04 -17.42
CA ILE A 31 -0.93 5.66 -18.82
C ILE A 31 -1.76 6.51 -19.77
N GLU A 32 -3.04 6.74 -19.44
CA GLU A 32 -3.91 7.60 -20.25
C GLU A 32 -3.38 9.05 -20.29
N ALA A 33 -2.86 9.55 -19.17
CA ALA A 33 -2.22 10.86 -19.13
C ALA A 33 -0.98 10.94 -20.04
N LEU A 34 -0.19 9.86 -20.17
CA LEU A 34 0.92 9.82 -21.12
C LEU A 34 0.43 9.86 -22.58
N SER A 35 -0.67 9.16 -22.91
CA SER A 35 -1.29 9.22 -24.23
C SER A 35 -1.68 10.66 -24.60
N ILE A 36 -2.32 11.38 -23.67
CA ILE A 36 -2.70 12.79 -23.86
C ILE A 36 -1.47 13.70 -24.07
N ILE A 37 -0.37 13.46 -23.36
CA ILE A 37 0.88 14.21 -23.52
C ILE A 37 1.47 13.98 -24.91
N VAL A 38 1.47 12.74 -25.40
CA VAL A 38 1.92 12.42 -26.76
C VAL A 38 1.06 13.14 -27.80
N GLU A 39 -0.26 13.10 -27.66
CA GLU A 39 -1.18 13.75 -28.61
C GLU A 39 -1.02 15.28 -28.65
N LYS A 40 -0.86 15.93 -27.49
CA LYS A 40 -0.82 17.39 -27.40
C LYS A 40 0.55 17.99 -27.65
N LEU A 41 1.61 17.29 -27.25
CA LEU A 41 2.98 17.83 -27.23
C LEU A 41 3.93 17.08 -28.17
N ASN A 42 3.51 15.95 -28.73
CA ASN A 42 4.34 15.06 -29.54
C ASN A 42 5.64 14.62 -28.81
N ILE A 43 5.53 14.44 -27.49
CA ILE A 43 6.62 13.98 -26.61
C ILE A 43 6.23 12.62 -26.08
N VAL A 44 7.09 11.62 -26.31
CA VAL A 44 6.94 10.28 -25.75
C VAL A 44 7.71 10.19 -24.43
N LEU A 45 6.98 9.92 -23.35
CA LEU A 45 7.53 9.70 -22.02
C LEU A 45 7.60 8.19 -21.72
N SER A 46 8.52 7.80 -20.83
CA SER A 46 8.65 6.41 -20.39
C SER A 46 7.47 5.99 -19.52
N GLU A 47 7.12 4.70 -19.51
CA GLU A 47 6.06 4.16 -18.63
C GLU A 47 6.28 4.43 -17.13
N ASP A 48 7.51 4.60 -16.69
CA ASP A 48 7.79 5.00 -15.32
C ASP A 48 7.13 6.35 -14.93
N GLU A 49 6.95 7.27 -15.88
CA GLU A 49 6.27 8.55 -15.66
C GLU A 49 4.77 8.33 -15.36
N ALA A 50 4.15 7.27 -15.90
CA ALA A 50 2.80 6.88 -15.50
C ALA A 50 2.78 6.44 -14.02
N GLY A 51 3.84 5.78 -13.55
CA GLY A 51 4.03 5.46 -12.13
C GLY A 51 4.13 6.72 -11.25
N PHE A 52 4.85 7.76 -11.71
CA PHE A 52 4.90 9.04 -11.00
C PHE A 52 3.53 9.71 -10.95
N ILE A 53 2.79 9.73 -12.06
CA ILE A 53 1.44 10.29 -12.11
C ILE A 53 0.51 9.52 -11.16
N ALA A 54 0.58 8.19 -11.13
CA ALA A 54 -0.19 7.37 -10.20
C ALA A 54 0.07 7.75 -8.73
N ILE A 55 1.34 7.94 -8.33
CA ILE A 55 1.67 8.40 -6.97
C ILE A 55 1.06 9.79 -6.69
N HIS A 56 1.03 10.69 -7.67
CA HIS A 56 0.38 12.00 -7.50
C HIS A 56 -1.14 11.86 -7.30
N ILE A 57 -1.78 10.88 -7.92
CA ILE A 57 -3.21 10.57 -7.70
C ILE A 57 -3.42 10.02 -6.29
N VAL A 58 -2.61 9.04 -5.86
CA VAL A 58 -2.65 8.50 -4.49
C VAL A 58 -2.47 9.63 -3.45
N ASN A 59 -1.55 10.56 -3.70
CA ASN A 59 -1.39 11.75 -2.85
C ASN A 59 -2.68 12.60 -2.76
N ALA A 60 -3.36 12.81 -3.89
CA ALA A 60 -4.58 13.60 -3.94
C ALA A 60 -5.73 12.94 -3.15
N GLU A 61 -5.84 11.62 -3.22
CA GLU A 61 -6.86 10.86 -2.48
C GLU A 61 -6.70 10.95 -0.95
N MET A 62 -5.47 11.15 -0.47
CA MET A 62 -5.19 11.31 0.96
C MET A 62 -5.71 12.62 1.55
N GLY A 63 -6.08 13.60 0.71
CA GLY A 63 -6.61 14.90 1.16
C GLY A 63 -5.61 15.78 1.92
N ASN A 64 -4.32 15.42 1.93
CA ASN A 64 -3.28 16.10 2.68
C ASN A 64 -2.14 16.54 1.76
N PHE A 65 -1.71 17.81 1.88
CA PHE A 65 -0.65 18.43 1.07
C PHE A 65 0.77 17.93 1.37
N ASN A 66 0.94 17.03 2.34
CA ASN A 66 2.26 16.60 2.83
C ASN A 66 2.94 15.51 1.95
N SER A 67 2.39 15.20 0.78
CA SER A 67 3.02 14.38 -0.28
C SER A 67 3.63 13.04 0.20
N ARG A 68 2.84 12.19 0.89
CA ARG A 68 3.29 10.89 1.44
C ARG A 68 2.77 9.66 0.70
N GLY A 69 2.22 9.81 -0.49
CA GLY A 69 1.72 8.71 -1.32
C GLY A 69 2.81 7.71 -1.69
N TYR A 70 4.04 8.17 -1.87
CA TYR A 70 5.20 7.27 -2.04
C TYR A 70 5.44 6.39 -0.81
N ASP A 71 5.33 6.98 0.40
CA ASP A 71 5.49 6.23 1.65
C ASP A 71 4.42 5.15 1.77
N ILE A 72 3.17 5.41 1.35
CA ILE A 72 2.13 4.37 1.32
C ILE A 72 2.54 3.23 0.41
N VAL A 73 2.96 3.51 -0.83
CA VAL A 73 3.34 2.44 -1.78
C VAL A 73 4.47 1.58 -1.20
N VAL A 74 5.50 2.20 -0.61
CA VAL A 74 6.62 1.48 0.02
C VAL A 74 6.16 0.68 1.23
N MET A 75 5.37 1.27 2.12
CA MET A 75 4.84 0.60 3.31
C MET A 75 3.93 -0.58 2.92
N THR A 76 3.08 -0.43 1.91
CA THR A 76 2.24 -1.51 1.39
C THR A 76 3.10 -2.68 0.93
N LYS A 77 4.14 -2.41 0.12
CA LYS A 77 5.09 -3.44 -0.34
C LYS A 77 5.75 -4.16 0.84
N ASP A 78 6.25 -3.42 1.83
CA ASP A 78 6.96 -4.01 2.96
C ASP A 78 6.03 -4.84 3.86
N ILE A 79 4.79 -4.40 4.05
CA ILE A 79 3.76 -5.18 4.76
C ILE A 79 3.46 -6.49 4.03
N ILE A 80 3.24 -6.44 2.71
CA ILE A 80 3.01 -7.63 1.89
C ILE A 80 4.19 -8.60 1.99
N ASN A 81 5.41 -8.10 1.91
CA ASN A 81 6.61 -8.91 2.11
C ASN A 81 6.64 -9.56 3.50
N ILE A 82 6.35 -8.81 4.58
CA ILE A 82 6.29 -9.37 5.93
C ILE A 82 5.30 -10.53 6.00
N ILE A 83 4.13 -10.41 5.37
CA ILE A 83 3.12 -11.46 5.31
C ILE A 83 3.66 -12.69 4.56
N GLN A 84 4.18 -12.51 3.35
CA GLN A 84 4.69 -13.63 2.54
C GLN A 84 5.84 -14.37 3.24
N TYR A 85 6.79 -13.62 3.83
CA TYR A 85 7.90 -14.21 4.60
C TYR A 85 7.42 -14.89 5.88
N HIS A 86 6.41 -14.34 6.57
CA HIS A 86 5.87 -14.96 7.77
C HIS A 86 5.29 -16.35 7.44
N PHE A 87 4.51 -16.45 6.37
CA PHE A 87 3.80 -17.67 6.01
C PHE A 87 4.54 -18.59 5.03
N GLN A 88 5.69 -18.14 4.50
CA GLN A 88 6.46 -18.86 3.48
C GLN A 88 5.59 -19.22 2.26
N LYS A 89 4.68 -18.31 1.88
CA LYS A 89 3.72 -18.48 0.79
C LYS A 89 3.49 -17.15 0.09
N ASP A 90 3.43 -17.20 -1.24
CA ASP A 90 3.07 -16.05 -2.06
C ASP A 90 1.57 -15.76 -2.01
N LEU A 91 1.22 -14.48 -2.09
CA LEU A 91 -0.16 -14.03 -2.22
C LEU A 91 -0.56 -14.01 -3.70
N ASP A 92 -1.74 -14.56 -4.02
CA ASP A 92 -2.27 -14.46 -5.38
C ASP A 92 -2.87 -13.06 -5.59
N HIS A 93 -2.16 -12.22 -6.35
CA HIS A 93 -2.56 -10.85 -6.66
C HIS A 93 -3.87 -10.72 -7.46
N ARG A 94 -4.44 -11.84 -7.94
CA ARG A 94 -5.73 -11.88 -8.64
C ARG A 94 -6.85 -12.44 -7.77
N SER A 95 -6.55 -12.85 -6.54
CA SER A 95 -7.56 -13.38 -5.62
C SER A 95 -8.38 -12.27 -4.97
N PHE A 96 -9.66 -12.55 -4.75
CA PHE A 96 -10.55 -11.64 -4.04
C PHE A 96 -10.06 -11.33 -2.62
N ALA A 97 -9.53 -12.32 -1.88
CA ALA A 97 -8.98 -12.04 -0.55
C ALA A 97 -7.70 -11.19 -0.58
N PHE A 98 -6.90 -11.23 -1.64
CA PHE A 98 -5.81 -10.28 -1.80
C PHE A 98 -6.32 -8.87 -2.05
N GLU A 99 -7.35 -8.69 -2.89
CA GLU A 99 -7.98 -7.40 -3.11
C GLU A 99 -8.55 -6.81 -1.81
N GLU A 100 -9.27 -7.61 -1.02
CA GLU A 100 -9.78 -7.19 0.30
C GLU A 100 -8.64 -6.78 1.25
N LEU A 101 -7.57 -7.58 1.31
CA LEU A 101 -6.39 -7.27 2.13
C LEU A 101 -5.72 -5.96 1.70
N MET A 102 -5.61 -5.72 0.39
CA MET A 102 -5.02 -4.51 -0.16
C MET A 102 -5.84 -3.27 0.18
N VAL A 103 -7.16 -3.34 0.03
CA VAL A 103 -8.08 -2.27 0.45
C VAL A 103 -7.87 -1.98 1.94
N TYR A 104 -7.87 -3.01 2.79
CA TYR A 104 -7.65 -2.82 4.22
C TYR A 104 -6.29 -2.14 4.53
N ILE A 105 -5.18 -2.63 3.94
CA ILE A 105 -3.84 -2.07 4.15
C ILE A 105 -3.79 -0.59 3.73
N LYS A 106 -4.32 -0.26 2.55
CA LYS A 106 -4.34 1.14 2.05
C LYS A 106 -5.09 2.05 3.00
N HIS A 107 -6.27 1.64 3.44
CA HIS A 107 -7.09 2.43 4.38
C HIS A 107 -6.43 2.56 5.75
N MET A 108 -5.83 1.50 6.28
CA MET A 108 -5.09 1.52 7.54
C MET A 108 -3.89 2.47 7.46
N LEU A 109 -3.06 2.36 6.41
CA LEU A 109 -1.91 3.25 6.21
C LEU A 109 -2.34 4.71 6.06
N ARG A 110 -3.43 4.97 5.34
CA ARG A 110 -4.03 6.30 5.26
C ARG A 110 -4.35 6.84 6.65
N ARG A 111 -5.10 6.08 7.47
CA ARG A 111 -5.45 6.50 8.86
C ARG A 111 -4.23 6.75 9.73
N ILE A 112 -3.22 5.87 9.65
CA ILE A 112 -1.97 6.00 10.41
C ILE A 112 -1.25 7.29 10.01
N ILE A 113 -1.13 7.57 8.71
CA ILE A 113 -0.43 8.75 8.19
C ILE A 113 -1.21 10.04 8.47
N THR A 114 -2.54 10.01 8.43
CA THR A 114 -3.38 11.18 8.75
C THR A 114 -3.64 11.35 10.25
N ASN A 115 -3.12 10.45 11.10
CA ASN A 115 -3.36 10.42 12.54
C ASN A 115 -4.85 10.36 12.91
N GLN A 116 -5.63 9.60 12.13
CA GLN A 116 -7.07 9.39 12.29
C GLN A 116 -7.35 7.95 12.72
N MET A 117 -6.57 7.46 13.68
CA MET A 117 -6.73 6.09 14.20
C MET A 117 -8.08 5.96 14.92
N HIS A 118 -8.71 4.80 14.79
CA HIS A 118 -9.91 4.48 15.54
C HIS A 118 -9.61 4.45 17.05
N HIS A 119 -10.58 4.88 17.85
CA HIS A 119 -10.58 4.62 19.29
C HIS A 119 -11.62 3.53 19.52
N GLY A 120 -11.17 2.30 19.75
CA GLY A 120 -12.03 1.12 19.83
C GLY A 120 -12.68 0.94 21.21
N GLU A 121 -13.93 0.46 21.19
CA GLU A 121 -14.78 0.26 22.37
C GLU A 121 -14.99 -1.23 22.73
N ASP A 122 -14.56 -2.19 21.90
CA ASP A 122 -14.93 -3.62 22.03
C ASP A 122 -13.71 -4.57 22.13
N GLU A 123 -13.06 -4.55 23.30
CA GLU A 123 -11.83 -5.31 23.58
C GLU A 123 -12.02 -6.83 23.53
N GLU A 124 -13.20 -7.33 23.91
CA GLU A 124 -13.50 -8.77 23.96
C GLU A 124 -13.46 -9.41 22.57
N ILE A 125 -14.06 -8.74 21.57
CA ILE A 125 -14.05 -9.20 20.18
C ILE A 125 -12.62 -9.21 19.64
N CYS A 126 -11.85 -8.17 19.91
CA CYS A 126 -10.47 -8.08 19.48
C CYS A 126 -9.63 -9.23 20.05
N ALA A 127 -9.76 -9.50 21.36
CA ALA A 127 -9.07 -10.60 22.02
C ALA A 127 -9.47 -11.96 21.44
N LEU A 128 -10.76 -12.16 21.14
CA LEU A 128 -11.26 -13.38 20.52
C LEU A 128 -10.63 -13.62 19.14
N ILE A 129 -10.55 -12.60 18.29
CA ILE A 129 -9.94 -12.69 16.96
C ILE A 129 -8.47 -13.10 17.06
N CYS A 130 -7.70 -12.42 17.92
CA CYS A 130 -6.29 -12.70 18.13
C CYS A 130 -6.05 -14.13 18.64
N THR A 131 -6.89 -14.61 19.55
CA THR A 131 -6.81 -15.97 20.09
C THR A 131 -7.18 -17.03 19.06
N LYS A 132 -8.16 -16.74 18.19
CA LYS A 132 -8.66 -17.69 17.18
C LYS A 132 -7.70 -17.89 16.01
N PHE A 133 -6.87 -16.89 15.70
CA PHE A 133 -5.96 -16.91 14.56
C PHE A 133 -4.51 -16.59 14.98
N PRO A 134 -3.86 -17.44 15.79
CA PRO A 134 -2.57 -17.13 16.41
C PRO A 134 -1.45 -16.85 15.41
N ALA A 135 -1.36 -17.61 14.31
CA ALA A 135 -0.34 -17.36 13.28
C ALA A 135 -0.52 -16.00 12.58
N ALA A 136 -1.77 -15.64 12.26
CA ALA A 136 -2.06 -14.33 11.68
C ALA A 136 -1.85 -13.20 12.69
N TYR A 137 -2.14 -13.43 13.98
CA TYR A 137 -1.85 -12.50 15.06
C TYR A 137 -0.35 -12.24 15.20
N ASP A 138 0.48 -13.29 15.18
CA ASP A 138 1.94 -13.15 15.22
C ASP A 138 2.46 -12.35 14.02
N CYS A 139 1.84 -12.50 12.86
CA CYS A 139 2.14 -11.69 11.68
C CYS A 139 1.73 -10.22 11.88
N SER A 140 0.52 -9.97 12.36
CA SER A 140 0.01 -8.62 12.68
C SER A 140 0.88 -7.91 13.70
N ALA A 141 1.38 -8.62 14.72
CA ALA A 141 2.30 -8.06 15.72
C ALA A 141 3.64 -7.64 15.10
N LYS A 142 4.18 -8.42 14.15
CA LYS A 142 5.39 -8.03 13.39
C LYS A 142 5.14 -6.78 12.55
N ILE A 143 3.99 -6.69 11.88
CA ILE A 143 3.58 -5.52 11.10
C ILE A 143 3.40 -4.30 12.01
N ALA A 144 2.76 -4.45 13.17
CA ALA A 144 2.57 -3.35 14.11
C ALA A 144 3.91 -2.81 14.63
N LYS A 145 4.86 -3.69 14.93
CA LYS A 145 6.23 -3.30 15.29
C LYS A 145 6.95 -2.58 14.15
N PHE A 146 6.79 -3.05 12.92
CA PHE A 146 7.33 -2.39 11.73
C PHE A 146 6.76 -0.97 11.56
N ILE A 147 5.43 -0.82 11.66
CA ILE A 147 4.74 0.47 11.58
C ILE A 147 5.26 1.43 12.67
N LEU A 148 5.38 0.97 13.92
CA LEU A 148 5.95 1.76 15.01
C LEU A 148 7.36 2.27 14.68
N GLN A 149 8.20 1.40 14.10
CA GLN A 149 9.58 1.76 13.78
C GLN A 149 9.65 2.82 12.67
N GLN A 150 8.86 2.67 11.61
CA GLN A 150 8.87 3.56 10.44
C GLN A 150 8.12 4.87 10.69
N MET A 151 6.95 4.81 11.33
CA MET A 151 6.02 5.94 11.42
C MET A 151 5.95 6.57 12.81
N LYS A 152 6.52 5.94 13.83
CA LYS A 152 6.40 6.34 15.25
C LYS A 152 4.94 6.36 15.74
N VAL A 153 4.06 5.63 15.08
CA VAL A 153 2.66 5.42 15.45
C VAL A 153 2.50 3.98 15.92
N GLN A 154 1.89 3.78 17.08
CA GLN A 154 1.57 2.46 17.60
C GLN A 154 0.15 2.06 17.15
N PRO A 155 -0.01 1.01 16.34
CA PRO A 155 -1.34 0.45 16.09
C PRO A 155 -1.96 -0.04 17.40
N ASN A 156 -3.23 0.28 17.59
CA ASN A 156 -4.00 -0.16 18.76
C ASN A 156 -4.44 -1.63 18.61
N MET A 157 -5.09 -2.17 19.64
CA MET A 157 -5.54 -3.56 19.66
C MET A 157 -6.56 -3.87 18.55
N GLU A 158 -7.43 -2.91 18.24
CA GLU A 158 -8.44 -3.04 17.19
C GLU A 158 -7.81 -3.19 15.80
N GLU A 159 -6.84 -2.34 15.45
CA GLU A 159 -6.10 -2.47 14.19
C GLU A 159 -5.30 -3.78 14.14
N ILE A 160 -4.74 -4.23 15.26
CA ILE A 160 -4.06 -5.54 15.33
C ILE A 160 -5.06 -6.69 15.09
N ALA A 161 -6.26 -6.62 15.66
CA ALA A 161 -7.30 -7.63 15.43
C ALA A 161 -7.81 -7.62 13.98
N TYR A 162 -8.05 -6.45 13.39
CA TYR A 162 -8.46 -6.35 11.98
C TYR A 162 -7.36 -6.80 11.01
N MET A 163 -6.09 -6.44 11.25
CA MET A 163 -4.95 -7.00 10.51
C MET A 163 -4.99 -8.54 10.57
N THR A 164 -5.18 -9.09 11.76
CA THR A 164 -5.20 -10.53 12.01
C THR A 164 -6.29 -11.22 11.20
N LEU A 165 -7.49 -10.66 11.18
CA LEU A 165 -8.62 -11.20 10.43
C LEU A 165 -8.35 -11.19 8.92
N ASN A 166 -7.91 -10.06 8.36
CA ASN A 166 -7.68 -9.89 6.93
C ASN A 166 -6.51 -10.75 6.43
N ILE A 167 -5.41 -10.82 7.20
CA ILE A 167 -4.28 -11.70 6.89
C ILE A 167 -4.73 -13.16 6.90
N ASN A 168 -5.48 -13.59 7.93
CA ASN A 168 -5.97 -14.96 7.99
C ASN A 168 -6.86 -15.32 6.78
N ARG A 169 -7.70 -14.39 6.30
CA ARG A 169 -8.51 -14.60 5.08
C ARG A 169 -7.62 -14.77 3.85
N ALA A 170 -6.71 -13.83 3.61
CA ALA A 170 -5.80 -13.88 2.47
C ALA A 170 -4.91 -15.13 2.44
N MET A 171 -4.51 -15.65 3.61
CA MET A 171 -3.69 -16.86 3.67
C MET A 171 -4.48 -18.16 3.49
N ARG A 172 -5.80 -18.14 3.79
CA ARG A 172 -6.70 -19.30 3.67
C ARG A 172 -7.19 -19.54 2.25
N ASP A 173 -7.27 -18.50 1.43
CA ASP A 173 -7.69 -18.65 0.04
C ASP A 173 -6.70 -19.53 -0.76
N LYS A 174 -7.29 -20.42 -1.57
CA LYS A 174 -6.63 -21.40 -2.42
C LYS A 174 -6.80 -21.03 -3.88
#